data_AF-A0A292SKI1-F1
#
_entry.id   AF-A0A292SKI1-F1
#
_cell.length_a   1.000
_cell.length_b   1.000
_cell.length_c   1.000
_cell.angle_alpha   90.00
_cell.angle_beta   90.00
_cell.angle_gamma   90.00
#
_symmetry.space_group_name_H-M   'P 1'
#
loop_
_entity.id
_entity.type
_entity.pdbx_description
1 polymer ?
#
loop_
_entity_poly.entity_id
_entity_poly.type
_entity_poly.pdbx_seq_one_letter_code
_entity_poly.pdbx_strand_id
1 'polypeptide(L)'
;MEKRIVKTENISFKLVEIPLTRKELRNILNYRIPCLCCGHEMIHPDTYTELIENPLLASNALTVIPVLEPYEKIMYPVERQVFNMLKNLSVKYPDKNFQQLLMMKKDVHELALVRIQSIIFNKISFYRRILPEKEARWLRSLMIKTNDIIFDPAPKKPFSRRIFITKIKRIVKDIHNIRMKDEIIEIARRLPRSSDEVCAFVVKNARKRPEIIALNLIHPAVGTFEHLQPKSLKGANNSLNFALECSYCNNSRHHYPLSVQIEENPYMPQNAQLHIDKLISLCKKGIGKKEYIENLREVLFNLSYEEIDLDISKLN
;
A
#
# COMPACT_ATOMS: atom_id res chain seq x y z
N MET A 1 -59.84 -34.44 -21.63
CA MET A 1 -58.61 -33.64 -21.83
C MET A 1 -57.93 -33.46 -20.48
N GLU A 2 -56.98 -34.34 -20.19
CA GLU A 2 -56.11 -34.26 -19.01
C GLU A 2 -55.17 -33.06 -19.16
N LYS A 3 -55.21 -32.11 -18.23
CA LYS A 3 -54.16 -31.09 -18.10
C LYS A 3 -53.08 -31.64 -17.18
N ARG A 4 -52.00 -32.16 -17.78
CA ARG A 4 -50.73 -32.44 -17.09
C ARG A 4 -50.24 -31.15 -16.43
N ILE A 5 -50.22 -31.13 -15.11
CA ILE A 5 -49.48 -30.14 -14.33
C ILE A 5 -48.00 -30.52 -14.47
N VAL A 6 -47.26 -29.76 -15.27
CA VAL A 6 -45.81 -29.85 -15.34
C VAL A 6 -45.27 -29.30 -14.02
N LYS A 7 -44.68 -30.17 -13.20
CA LYS A 7 -43.89 -29.77 -12.04
C LYS A 7 -42.72 -28.92 -12.53
N THR A 8 -42.74 -27.63 -12.21
CA THR A 8 -41.54 -26.79 -12.33
C THR A 8 -40.50 -27.32 -11.35
N GLU A 9 -39.40 -27.81 -11.89
CA GLU A 9 -38.22 -28.21 -11.13
C GLU A 9 -37.78 -27.04 -10.25
N ASN A 10 -37.64 -27.32 -8.95
CA ASN A 10 -37.01 -26.43 -8.01
C ASN A 10 -35.56 -26.23 -8.45
N ILE A 11 -35.27 -25.13 -9.14
CA ILE A 11 -33.91 -24.65 -9.34
C ILE A 11 -33.38 -24.24 -7.96
N SER A 12 -32.77 -25.22 -7.28
CA SER A 12 -31.94 -25.00 -6.11
C SER A 12 -30.79 -24.10 -6.55
N PHE A 13 -30.87 -22.81 -6.20
CA PHE A 13 -29.71 -21.95 -6.19
C PHE A 13 -28.74 -22.54 -5.16
N LYS A 14 -27.74 -23.31 -5.62
CA LYS A 14 -26.60 -23.69 -4.78
C LYS A 14 -25.90 -22.40 -4.37
N LEU A 15 -26.20 -21.91 -3.18
CA LEU A 15 -25.41 -20.89 -2.52
C LEU A 15 -23.99 -21.41 -2.43
N VAL A 16 -23.05 -20.72 -3.06
CA VAL A 16 -21.63 -21.04 -2.94
C VAL A 16 -21.27 -20.89 -1.46
N GLU A 17 -20.83 -21.97 -0.84
CA GLU A 17 -20.47 -21.98 0.57
C GLU A 17 -19.26 -21.07 0.80
N ILE A 18 -19.39 -20.14 1.76
CA ILE A 18 -18.30 -19.21 2.09
C ILE A 18 -17.31 -19.95 2.99
N PRO A 19 -16.04 -20.14 2.58
CA PRO A 19 -15.11 -20.96 3.34
C PRO A 19 -14.85 -20.42 4.74
N LEU A 20 -14.54 -19.13 4.85
CA LEU A 20 -14.30 -18.45 6.13
C LEU A 20 -15.15 -17.20 6.27
N THR A 21 -15.71 -16.99 7.46
CA THR A 21 -16.26 -15.69 7.82
C THR A 21 -15.14 -14.64 7.91
N ARG A 22 -15.49 -13.36 7.85
CA ARG A 22 -14.53 -12.27 8.06
C ARG A 22 -13.82 -12.35 9.41
N LYS A 23 -14.53 -12.80 10.45
CA LYS A 23 -13.96 -12.93 11.79
C LYS A 23 -12.90 -14.02 11.81
N GLU A 24 -13.18 -15.18 11.24
CA GLU A 24 -12.20 -16.28 11.15
C GLU A 24 -10.98 -15.88 10.31
N LEU A 25 -11.19 -15.21 9.17
CA LEU A 25 -10.10 -14.70 8.36
C LEU A 25 -9.26 -13.64 9.09
N ARG A 26 -9.90 -12.73 9.84
CA ARG A 26 -9.21 -11.75 10.71
C ARG A 26 -8.33 -12.45 11.74
N ASN A 27 -8.86 -13.48 12.39
CA ASN A 27 -8.17 -14.21 13.46
C ASN A 27 -6.89 -14.91 12.98
N ILE A 28 -6.75 -15.21 11.67
CA ILE A 28 -5.51 -15.74 11.10
C ILE A 28 -4.34 -14.76 11.27
N LEU A 29 -4.60 -13.45 11.30
CA LEU A 29 -3.56 -12.42 11.51
C LEU A 29 -2.88 -12.52 12.89
N ASN A 30 -3.49 -13.20 13.87
CA ASN A 30 -2.85 -13.48 15.17
C ASN A 30 -1.59 -14.35 15.04
N TYR A 31 -1.45 -15.08 13.93
CA TYR A 31 -0.36 -16.02 13.70
C TYR A 31 0.79 -15.45 12.83
N ARG A 32 0.86 -14.11 12.72
CA ARG A 32 1.89 -13.37 11.97
C ARG A 32 2.04 -13.89 10.54
N ILE A 33 0.91 -14.02 9.85
CA ILE A 33 0.93 -14.44 8.45
C ILE A 33 1.65 -13.38 7.60
N PRO A 34 2.57 -13.78 6.70
CA PRO A 34 3.24 -12.82 5.83
C PRO A 34 2.25 -12.23 4.84
N CYS A 35 2.48 -11.00 4.41
CA CYS A 35 1.69 -10.35 3.37
C CYS A 35 1.79 -11.13 2.05
N LEU A 36 0.64 -11.40 1.43
CA LEU A 36 0.58 -12.10 0.14
C LEU A 36 1.40 -11.42 -0.96
N CYS A 37 1.49 -10.09 -0.95
CA CYS A 37 2.21 -9.33 -1.97
C CYS A 37 3.71 -9.17 -1.69
N CYS A 38 4.08 -8.64 -0.53
CA CYS A 38 5.47 -8.29 -0.22
C CYS A 38 6.20 -9.26 0.72
N GLY A 39 5.52 -10.29 1.24
CA GLY A 39 6.09 -11.28 2.17
C GLY A 39 6.33 -10.76 3.59
N HIS A 40 6.11 -9.46 3.84
CA HIS A 40 6.36 -8.84 5.13
C HIS A 40 5.35 -9.31 6.19
N GLU A 41 5.80 -9.60 7.42
CA GLU A 41 4.91 -10.02 8.50
C GLU A 41 3.84 -8.97 8.79
N MET A 42 2.59 -9.41 8.92
CA MET A 42 1.47 -8.54 9.25
C MET A 42 1.11 -8.63 10.72
N ILE A 43 0.65 -7.51 11.29
CA ILE A 43 0.03 -7.49 12.62
C ILE A 43 -1.47 -7.53 12.54
N HIS A 44 -2.06 -8.04 13.63
CA HIS A 44 -3.49 -8.02 13.82
C HIS A 44 -4.01 -6.56 13.90
N PRO A 45 -5.15 -6.23 13.27
CA PRO A 45 -5.72 -4.89 13.34
C PRO A 45 -6.05 -4.43 14.76
N ASP A 46 -6.38 -5.37 15.66
CA ASP A 46 -6.66 -5.03 17.07
C ASP A 46 -5.43 -4.49 17.79
N THR A 47 -4.25 -5.02 17.49
CA THR A 47 -2.98 -4.46 18.00
C THR A 47 -2.81 -3.00 17.60
N TYR A 48 -3.25 -2.63 16.39
CA TYR A 48 -3.24 -1.23 15.95
C TYR A 48 -4.34 -0.39 16.60
N THR A 49 -5.52 -0.96 16.84
CA THR A 49 -6.60 -0.31 17.60
C THR A 49 -6.17 0.01 19.03
N GLU A 50 -5.50 -0.94 19.71
CA GLU A 50 -4.94 -0.74 21.06
C GLU A 50 -3.90 0.39 21.07
N LEU A 51 -3.07 0.49 20.03
CA LEU A 51 -2.12 1.59 19.88
C LEU A 51 -2.84 2.95 19.67
N ILE A 52 -3.94 2.99 18.92
CA ILE A 52 -4.73 4.22 18.74
C ILE A 52 -5.25 4.74 20.08
N GLU A 53 -5.65 3.84 20.98
CA GLU A 53 -6.19 4.16 22.30
C GLU A 53 -5.10 4.45 23.34
N ASN A 54 -3.82 4.21 23.02
CA ASN A 54 -2.72 4.36 23.96
C ASN A 54 -2.32 5.84 24.13
N PRO A 55 -2.58 6.46 25.31
CA PRO A 55 -2.30 7.88 25.53
C PRO A 55 -0.79 8.19 25.55
N LEU A 56 0.06 7.18 25.79
CA LEU A 56 1.51 7.37 25.81
C LEU A 56 2.05 7.82 24.47
N LEU A 57 1.38 7.52 23.35
CA LEU A 57 1.83 7.93 22.01
C LEU A 57 1.87 9.45 21.80
N ALA A 58 1.14 10.21 22.62
CA ALA A 58 1.18 11.67 22.60
C ALA A 58 2.29 12.28 23.48
N SER A 59 3.00 11.45 24.26
CA SER A 59 4.01 11.87 25.24
C SER A 59 5.35 12.22 24.59
N ASN A 60 6.36 12.51 25.42
CA ASN A 60 7.73 12.68 24.94
C ASN A 60 8.25 11.41 24.25
N ALA A 61 9.20 11.59 23.34
CA ALA A 61 9.71 10.52 22.51
C ALA A 61 10.35 9.39 23.34
N LEU A 62 11.01 9.72 24.46
CA LEU A 62 11.65 8.74 25.33
C LEU A 62 10.64 7.74 25.92
N THR A 63 9.42 8.19 26.24
CA THR A 63 8.31 7.35 26.67
C THR A 63 7.68 6.55 25.52
N VAL A 64 7.61 7.13 24.32
CA VAL A 64 6.98 6.47 23.16
C VAL A 64 7.84 5.35 22.59
N ILE A 65 9.17 5.50 22.58
CA ILE A 65 10.09 4.52 21.97
C ILE A 65 9.86 3.09 22.51
N PRO A 66 9.83 2.84 23.84
CA PRO A 66 9.57 1.49 24.37
C PRO A 66 8.21 0.90 23.97
N VAL A 67 7.19 1.75 23.75
CA VAL A 67 5.86 1.30 23.30
C VAL A 67 5.93 0.75 21.86
N LEU A 68 6.77 1.35 21.02
CA LEU A 68 6.87 0.99 19.61
C LEU A 68 7.99 -0.03 19.29
N GLU A 69 9.00 -0.14 20.14
CA GLU A 69 10.15 -1.04 19.95
C GLU A 69 9.78 -2.51 19.68
N PRO A 70 8.74 -3.10 20.30
CA PRO A 70 8.29 -4.46 19.96
C PRO A 70 7.91 -4.64 18.48
N TYR A 71 7.56 -3.55 17.80
CA TYR A 71 7.15 -3.55 16.40
C TYR A 71 8.27 -3.15 15.43
N GLU A 72 9.48 -2.83 15.89
CA GLU A 72 10.56 -2.35 15.01
C GLU A 72 10.87 -3.31 13.85
N LYS A 73 10.85 -4.63 14.12
CA LYS A 73 11.15 -5.67 13.12
C LYS A 73 10.15 -5.69 11.96
N ILE A 74 8.90 -5.34 12.24
CA ILE A 74 7.81 -5.29 11.27
C ILE A 74 7.63 -3.88 10.67
N MET A 75 8.39 -2.88 11.08
CA MET A 75 8.34 -1.59 10.38
C MET A 75 8.93 -1.76 8.98
N TYR A 76 8.31 -1.07 8.02
CA TYR A 76 8.83 -0.99 6.65
C TYR A 76 10.16 -0.22 6.64
N PRO A 77 10.99 -0.37 5.59
CA PRO A 77 12.34 0.21 5.58
C PRO A 77 12.40 1.71 5.87
N VAL A 78 11.45 2.51 5.35
CA VAL A 78 11.39 3.96 5.58
C VAL A 78 10.98 4.25 7.02
N GLU A 79 9.90 3.63 7.48
CA GLU A 79 9.35 3.79 8.83
C GLU A 79 10.39 3.39 9.88
N ARG A 80 11.09 2.28 9.69
CA ARG A 80 12.18 1.83 10.59
C ARG A 80 13.35 2.82 10.63
N GLN A 81 13.75 3.37 9.47
CA GLN A 81 14.79 4.40 9.44
C GLN A 81 14.37 5.66 10.20
N VAL A 82 13.11 6.09 10.03
CA VAL A 82 12.57 7.24 10.76
C VAL A 82 12.44 6.94 12.25
N PHE A 83 11.99 5.75 12.64
CA PHE A 83 11.93 5.31 14.02
C PHE A 83 13.32 5.34 14.68
N ASN A 84 14.33 4.81 14.02
CA ASN A 84 15.71 4.82 14.52
C ASN A 84 16.30 6.24 14.60
N MET A 85 15.96 7.11 13.66
CA MET A 85 16.28 8.54 13.77
C MET A 85 15.63 9.17 15.01
N LEU A 86 14.34 8.92 15.25
CA LEU A 86 13.61 9.43 16.41
C LEU A 86 14.16 8.86 17.74
N LYS A 87 14.51 7.56 17.77
CA LYS A 87 15.15 6.88 18.90
C LYS A 87 16.49 7.54 19.27
N ASN A 88 17.31 7.86 18.28
CA ASN A 88 18.58 8.54 18.52
C ASN A 88 18.40 10.00 18.97
N LEU A 89 17.37 10.69 18.46
CA LEU A 89 17.07 12.06 18.85
C LEU A 89 16.42 12.16 20.23
N SER A 90 15.63 11.16 20.66
CA SER A 90 14.99 11.17 21.98
C SER A 90 16.01 11.12 23.12
N VAL A 91 17.14 10.43 22.93
CA VAL A 91 18.24 10.44 23.90
C VAL A 91 18.86 11.83 24.04
N LYS A 92 18.99 12.57 22.93
CA LYS A 92 19.58 13.92 22.91
C LYS A 92 18.61 15.00 23.39
N TYR A 93 17.32 14.77 23.22
CA TYR A 93 16.25 15.72 23.53
C TYR A 93 15.10 15.01 24.26
N PRO A 94 15.33 14.60 25.53
CA PRO A 94 14.40 13.72 26.27
C PRO A 94 13.02 14.33 26.47
N ASP A 95 12.93 15.66 26.57
CA ASP A 95 11.67 16.37 26.80
C ASP A 95 10.85 16.60 25.52
N LYS A 96 11.35 16.19 24.34
CA LYS A 96 10.67 16.43 23.06
C LYS A 96 9.83 15.24 22.63
N ASN A 97 8.63 15.52 22.12
CA ASN A 97 7.80 14.51 21.46
C ASN A 97 8.19 14.31 19.98
N PHE A 98 7.61 13.29 19.32
CA PHE A 98 7.93 12.98 17.92
C PHE A 98 7.67 14.15 16.95
N GLN A 99 6.64 14.96 17.16
CA GLN A 99 6.36 16.12 16.31
C GLN A 99 7.50 17.13 16.39
N GLN A 100 7.92 17.49 17.60
CA GLN A 100 9.01 18.43 17.84
C GLN A 100 10.33 17.90 17.24
N LEU A 101 10.62 16.61 17.41
CA LEU A 101 11.81 15.98 16.82
C LEU A 101 11.80 16.00 15.28
N LEU A 102 10.65 15.70 14.64
CA LEU A 102 10.54 15.79 13.19
C LEU A 102 10.61 17.24 12.69
N MET A 103 10.04 18.19 13.42
CA MET A 103 10.12 19.62 13.06
C MET A 103 11.57 20.12 13.05
N MET A 104 12.43 19.65 13.96
CA MET A 104 13.87 19.97 13.96
C MET A 104 14.62 19.42 12.74
N LYS A 105 14.07 18.39 12.08
CA LYS A 105 14.64 17.76 10.88
C LYS A 105 13.96 18.23 9.59
N LYS A 106 12.81 18.89 9.68
CA LYS A 106 11.95 19.22 8.55
C LYS A 106 12.72 19.95 7.45
N ASP A 107 13.41 21.03 7.76
CA ASP A 107 13.99 21.93 6.74
C ASP A 107 15.11 21.25 5.93
N VAL A 108 15.97 20.47 6.60
CA VAL A 108 17.03 19.70 5.94
C VAL A 108 16.46 18.63 5.02
N HIS A 109 15.42 17.91 5.48
CA HIS A 109 14.75 16.90 4.67
C HIS A 109 13.92 17.53 3.54
N GLU A 110 13.30 18.68 3.76
CA GLU A 110 12.56 19.41 2.72
C GLU A 110 13.48 19.86 1.59
N LEU A 111 14.66 20.41 1.91
CA LEU A 111 15.68 20.75 0.92
C LEU A 111 16.14 19.52 0.12
N ALA A 112 16.41 18.40 0.82
CA ALA A 112 16.79 17.14 0.16
C ALA A 112 15.67 16.61 -0.76
N LEU A 113 14.42 16.66 -0.29
CA LEU A 113 13.25 16.23 -1.05
C LEU A 113 13.07 17.07 -2.32
N VAL A 114 13.21 18.40 -2.22
CA VAL A 114 13.14 19.31 -3.39
C VAL A 114 14.23 18.97 -4.41
N ARG A 115 15.45 18.62 -3.99
CA ARG A 115 16.52 18.17 -4.90
C ARG A 115 16.15 16.87 -5.62
N ILE A 116 15.66 15.87 -4.90
CA ILE A 116 15.20 14.59 -5.48
C ILE A 116 14.10 14.84 -6.52
N GLN A 117 13.10 15.64 -6.17
CA GLN A 117 11.99 15.98 -7.04
C GLN A 117 12.44 16.78 -8.28
N SER A 118 13.37 17.73 -8.12
CA SER A 118 13.89 18.57 -9.21
C SER A 118 14.59 17.74 -10.29
N ILE A 119 15.33 16.70 -9.92
CA ILE A 119 15.95 15.77 -10.88
C ILE A 119 14.88 15.12 -11.77
N ILE A 120 13.77 14.69 -11.17
CA ILE A 120 12.67 14.05 -11.89
C ILE A 120 11.93 15.06 -12.77
N PHE A 121 11.63 16.25 -12.25
CA PHE A 121 10.98 17.31 -13.02
C PHE A 121 11.84 17.76 -14.20
N ASN A 122 13.16 17.84 -14.04
CA ASN A 122 14.08 18.16 -15.13
C ASN A 122 14.05 17.09 -16.23
N LYS A 123 14.07 15.80 -15.86
CA LYS A 123 13.91 14.69 -16.83
C LYS A 123 12.61 14.82 -17.64
N ILE A 124 11.49 15.07 -16.96
CA ILE A 124 10.20 15.27 -17.63
C ILE A 124 10.22 16.53 -18.52
N SER A 125 10.84 17.61 -18.05
CA SER A 125 10.91 18.90 -18.73
C SER A 125 11.67 18.83 -20.08
N PHE A 126 12.60 17.88 -20.25
CA PHE A 126 13.29 17.65 -21.51
C PHE A 126 12.35 17.19 -22.64
N TYR A 127 11.27 16.47 -22.33
CA TYR A 127 10.31 16.03 -23.34
C TYR A 127 9.61 17.18 -24.06
N ARG A 128 9.58 18.39 -23.49
CA ARG A 128 9.06 19.59 -24.18
C ARG A 128 9.71 19.84 -25.54
N ARG A 129 10.94 19.36 -25.78
CA ARG A 129 11.66 19.53 -27.04
C ARG A 129 11.15 18.63 -28.17
N ILE A 130 10.49 17.52 -27.82
CA ILE A 130 10.04 16.49 -28.77
C ILE A 130 8.52 16.29 -28.77
N LEU A 131 7.82 16.86 -27.79
CA LEU A 131 6.37 16.86 -27.72
C LEU A 131 5.76 17.80 -28.79
N PRO A 132 4.54 17.53 -29.28
CA PRO A 132 3.83 18.48 -30.11
C PRO A 132 3.57 19.79 -29.34
N GLU A 133 3.43 20.89 -30.08
CA GLU A 133 3.49 22.25 -29.52
C GLU A 133 2.46 22.49 -28.39
N LYS A 134 1.26 21.95 -28.54
CA LYS A 134 0.17 22.09 -27.56
C LYS A 134 0.53 21.41 -26.23
N GLU A 135 0.96 20.16 -26.29
CA GLU A 135 1.36 19.35 -25.13
C GLU A 135 2.63 19.91 -24.49
N ALA A 136 3.60 20.38 -25.29
CA ALA A 136 4.81 21.03 -24.81
C ALA A 136 4.49 22.31 -24.01
N ARG A 137 3.54 23.14 -24.48
CA ARG A 137 3.06 24.32 -23.75
C ARG A 137 2.37 23.95 -22.45
N TRP A 138 1.51 22.95 -22.46
CA TRP A 138 0.84 22.48 -21.24
C TRP A 138 1.82 21.91 -20.22
N LEU A 139 2.81 21.14 -20.69
CA LEU A 139 3.87 20.60 -19.84
C LEU A 139 4.70 21.73 -19.23
N ARG A 140 5.08 22.75 -20.01
CA ARG A 140 5.76 23.94 -19.49
C ARG A 140 4.95 24.62 -18.39
N SER A 141 3.66 24.86 -18.62
CA SER A 141 2.78 25.50 -17.62
C SER A 141 2.69 24.66 -16.34
N LEU A 142 2.61 23.33 -16.47
CA LEU A 142 2.62 22.43 -15.32
C LEU A 142 3.94 22.48 -14.55
N MET A 143 5.09 22.49 -15.24
CA MET A 143 6.41 22.55 -14.59
C MET A 143 6.59 23.86 -13.83
N ILE A 144 6.22 25.01 -14.42
CA ILE A 144 6.30 26.32 -13.76
C ILE A 144 5.47 26.29 -12.47
N LYS A 145 4.18 25.95 -12.57
CA LYS A 145 3.29 25.88 -11.39
C LYS A 145 3.79 24.89 -10.33
N THR A 146 4.46 23.82 -10.75
CA THR A 146 5.02 22.82 -9.81
C THR A 146 6.24 23.38 -9.11
N ASN A 147 7.15 24.02 -9.85
CA ASN A 147 8.31 24.69 -9.28
C ASN A 147 7.89 25.79 -8.30
N ASP A 148 6.90 26.61 -8.66
CA ASP A 148 6.38 27.66 -7.77
C ASP A 148 5.90 27.07 -6.43
N ILE A 149 5.28 25.88 -6.43
CA ILE A 149 4.78 25.23 -5.21
C ILE A 149 5.91 24.60 -4.38
N ILE A 150 6.89 23.93 -5.01
CA ILE A 150 7.92 23.17 -4.28
C ILE A 150 9.01 24.07 -3.70
N PHE A 151 9.23 25.26 -4.29
CA PHE A 151 10.21 26.24 -3.81
C PHE A 151 9.58 27.32 -2.92
N ASP A 152 8.24 27.35 -2.80
CA ASP A 152 7.55 28.20 -1.84
C ASP A 152 7.68 27.60 -0.42
N PRO A 153 8.23 28.34 0.56
CA PRO A 153 8.35 27.87 1.94
C PRO A 153 7.00 27.73 2.67
N ALA A 154 5.94 28.38 2.17
CA ALA A 154 4.60 28.39 2.75
C ALA A 154 3.50 28.29 1.68
N PRO A 155 3.48 27.20 0.87
CA PRO A 155 2.57 27.10 -0.24
C PRO A 155 1.13 26.99 0.26
N LYS A 156 0.22 27.76 -0.36
CA LYS A 156 -1.22 27.71 -0.05
C LYS A 156 -1.77 26.29 -0.13
N LYS A 157 -1.25 25.47 -1.04
CA LYS A 157 -1.52 24.03 -1.13
C LYS A 157 -0.21 23.28 -1.34
N PRO A 158 0.10 22.25 -0.54
CA PRO A 158 1.32 21.48 -0.71
C PRO A 158 1.31 20.73 -2.05
N PHE A 159 2.50 20.43 -2.55
CA PHE A 159 2.67 19.60 -3.74
C PHE A 159 1.98 18.23 -3.54
N SER A 160 1.24 17.78 -4.55
CA SER A 160 0.60 16.48 -4.56
C SER A 160 1.04 15.67 -5.76
N ARG A 161 1.84 14.63 -5.49
CA ARG A 161 2.28 13.64 -6.49
C ARG A 161 1.11 13.09 -7.31
N ARG A 162 -0.01 12.72 -6.65
CA ARG A 162 -1.20 12.19 -7.33
C ARG A 162 -1.78 13.19 -8.33
N ILE A 163 -1.92 14.45 -7.93
CA ILE A 163 -2.45 15.51 -8.81
C ILE A 163 -1.49 15.75 -9.97
N PHE A 164 -0.18 15.78 -9.71
CA PHE A 164 0.83 15.95 -10.73
C PHE A 164 0.80 14.84 -11.78
N ILE A 165 0.85 13.58 -11.37
CA ILE A 165 0.79 12.42 -12.28
C ILE A 165 -0.52 12.42 -13.09
N THR A 166 -1.65 12.76 -12.45
CA THR A 166 -2.94 12.88 -13.16
C THR A 166 -2.89 13.96 -14.24
N LYS A 167 -2.26 15.11 -13.97
CA LYS A 167 -2.08 16.17 -14.97
C LYS A 167 -1.13 15.73 -16.09
N ILE A 168 -0.03 15.04 -15.77
CA ILE A 168 0.86 14.45 -16.77
C ILE A 168 0.09 13.49 -17.69
N LYS A 169 -0.64 12.52 -17.12
CA LYS A 169 -1.46 11.56 -17.88
C LYS A 169 -2.46 12.24 -18.82
N ARG A 170 -3.02 13.39 -18.42
CA ARG A 170 -3.91 14.20 -19.27
C ARG A 170 -3.16 14.89 -20.41
N ILE A 171 -1.98 15.45 -20.14
CA ILE A 171 -1.15 16.10 -21.16
C ILE A 171 -0.72 15.09 -22.22
N VAL A 172 -0.29 13.89 -21.82
CA VAL A 172 0.22 12.88 -22.75
C VAL A 172 -0.86 11.98 -23.35
N LYS A 173 -2.15 12.25 -23.08
CA LYS A 173 -3.25 11.34 -23.39
C LYS A 173 -3.34 11.05 -24.89
N ASP A 174 -3.26 12.10 -25.71
CA ASP A 174 -3.52 12.08 -27.15
C ASP A 174 -2.22 12.00 -27.99
N ILE A 175 -1.09 11.71 -27.35
CA ILE A 175 0.19 11.49 -28.02
C ILE A 175 0.18 10.10 -28.68
N HIS A 176 0.41 10.07 -29.99
CA HIS A 176 0.44 8.83 -30.79
C HIS A 176 1.62 7.92 -30.42
N ASN A 177 2.76 8.48 -30.01
CA ASN A 177 3.91 7.69 -29.59
C ASN A 177 3.69 7.09 -28.18
N ILE A 178 3.23 5.84 -28.14
CA ILE A 178 2.92 5.10 -26.91
C ILE A 178 4.15 4.96 -26.02
N ARG A 179 5.31 4.58 -26.60
CA ARG A 179 6.55 4.40 -25.85
C ARG A 179 6.97 5.67 -25.10
N MET A 180 6.90 6.82 -25.77
CA MET A 180 7.22 8.12 -25.17
C MET A 180 6.23 8.48 -24.06
N LYS A 181 4.94 8.25 -24.29
CA LYS A 181 3.88 8.46 -23.28
C LYS A 181 4.15 7.64 -22.02
N ASP A 182 4.43 6.36 -22.18
CA ASP A 182 4.69 5.45 -21.06
C ASP A 182 5.97 5.84 -20.32
N GLU A 183 7.03 6.21 -21.03
CA GLU A 183 8.27 6.69 -20.44
C GLU A 183 8.08 7.96 -19.60
N ILE A 184 7.33 8.96 -20.09
CA ILE A 184 7.03 10.18 -19.33
C ILE A 184 6.23 9.85 -18.05
N ILE A 185 5.22 8.98 -18.18
CA ILE A 185 4.40 8.55 -17.04
C ILE A 185 5.26 7.80 -16.02
N GLU A 186 6.17 6.95 -16.49
CA GLU A 186 7.04 6.14 -15.64
C GLU A 186 8.06 7.01 -14.88
N ILE A 187 8.68 7.99 -15.56
CA ILE A 187 9.52 8.98 -14.88
C ILE A 187 8.71 9.73 -13.81
N ALA A 188 7.45 10.12 -14.10
CA ALA A 188 6.59 10.79 -13.12
C ALA A 188 6.20 9.88 -11.94
N ARG A 189 6.07 8.56 -12.16
CA ARG A 189 5.80 7.60 -11.08
C ARG A 189 6.97 7.45 -10.11
N ARG A 190 8.21 7.70 -10.55
CA ARG A 190 9.40 7.71 -9.68
C ARG A 190 9.45 8.85 -8.66
N LEU A 191 8.49 9.79 -8.71
CA LEU A 191 8.37 10.82 -7.67
C LEU A 191 8.22 10.18 -6.28
N PRO A 192 8.95 10.67 -5.27
CA PRO A 192 9.00 10.04 -3.95
C PRO A 192 7.64 10.03 -3.27
N ARG A 193 7.37 8.94 -2.55
CA ARG A 193 6.24 8.75 -1.64
C ARG A 193 6.78 8.72 -0.21
N SER A 194 5.92 9.01 0.76
CA SER A 194 6.30 8.86 2.17
C SER A 194 6.60 7.42 2.57
N SER A 195 6.27 6.46 1.71
CA SER A 195 6.37 5.04 1.98
C SER A 195 7.65 4.42 1.36
N ASP A 196 8.33 5.15 0.48
CA ASP A 196 9.59 4.73 -0.16
C ASP A 196 10.73 5.76 -0.03
N GLU A 197 10.49 6.93 0.58
CA GLU A 197 11.51 7.95 0.80
C GLU A 197 11.38 8.65 2.17
N VAL A 198 12.48 8.69 2.92
CA VAL A 198 12.55 9.20 4.30
C VAL A 198 12.24 10.69 4.38
N CYS A 199 12.77 11.51 3.48
CA CYS A 199 12.51 12.95 3.48
C CYS A 199 11.03 13.24 3.22
N ALA A 200 10.39 12.51 2.31
CA ALA A 200 8.96 12.58 2.05
C ALA A 200 8.14 12.15 3.26
N PHE A 201 8.59 11.12 4.01
CA PHE A 201 7.96 10.77 5.29
C PHE A 201 8.07 11.92 6.30
N VAL A 202 9.27 12.44 6.54
CA VAL A 202 9.53 13.51 7.50
C VAL A 202 8.69 14.74 7.18
N VAL A 203 8.76 15.24 5.93
CA VAL A 203 8.03 16.46 5.51
C VAL A 203 6.51 16.27 5.62
N LYS A 204 5.97 15.11 5.21
CA LYS A 204 4.53 14.82 5.30
C LYS A 204 4.02 14.72 6.73
N ASN A 205 4.85 14.25 7.66
CA ASN A 205 4.42 13.92 9.02
C ASN A 205 4.84 14.95 10.06
N ALA A 206 5.83 15.81 9.80
CA ALA A 206 6.40 16.72 10.80
C ALA A 206 5.39 17.64 11.50
N ARG A 207 4.32 18.04 10.80
CA ARG A 207 3.26 18.91 11.37
C ARG A 207 2.10 18.13 11.99
N LYS A 208 2.07 16.80 11.88
CA LYS A 208 1.00 15.99 12.49
C LYS A 208 1.18 15.89 13.99
N ARG A 209 0.09 15.52 14.69
CA ARG A 209 0.14 15.22 16.12
C ARG A 209 1.11 14.05 16.40
N PRO A 210 1.83 14.05 17.54
CA PRO A 210 2.84 13.04 17.85
C PRO A 210 2.32 11.60 17.79
N GLU A 211 1.12 11.36 18.29
CA GLU A 211 0.47 10.04 18.25
C GLU A 211 0.18 9.56 16.83
N ILE A 212 -0.18 10.49 15.92
CA ILE A 212 -0.39 10.16 14.52
C ILE A 212 0.95 9.83 13.83
N ILE A 213 2.05 10.48 14.23
CA ILE A 213 3.39 10.17 13.72
C ILE A 213 3.76 8.75 14.15
N ALA A 214 3.59 8.43 15.43
CA ALA A 214 3.84 7.09 15.99
C ALA A 214 3.06 6.01 15.23
N LEU A 215 1.75 6.21 15.05
CA LEU A 215 0.88 5.27 14.33
C LEU A 215 1.31 5.08 12.86
N ASN A 216 1.75 6.14 12.17
CA ASN A 216 2.21 6.02 10.77
C ASN A 216 3.48 5.17 10.61
N LEU A 217 4.27 4.96 11.67
CA LEU A 217 5.43 4.06 11.63
C LEU A 217 5.01 2.58 11.58
N ILE A 218 3.83 2.25 12.12
CA ILE A 218 3.35 0.87 12.26
C ILE A 218 2.29 0.52 11.23
N HIS A 219 1.41 1.47 10.89
CA HIS A 219 0.26 1.25 10.01
C HIS A 219 0.59 0.44 8.74
N PRO A 220 1.71 0.67 8.02
CA PRO A 220 2.04 -0.10 6.81
C PRO A 220 2.00 -1.63 6.99
N ALA A 221 2.32 -2.14 8.19
CA ALA A 221 2.33 -3.56 8.51
C ALA A 221 0.99 -4.12 9.01
N VAL A 222 -0.03 -3.28 9.19
CA VAL A 222 -1.35 -3.73 9.65
C VAL A 222 -2.01 -4.58 8.57
N GLY A 223 -2.43 -5.80 8.91
CA GLY A 223 -3.13 -6.69 8.01
C GLY A 223 -4.52 -6.17 7.63
N THR A 224 -4.89 -6.34 6.38
CA THR A 224 -6.18 -5.94 5.82
C THR A 224 -6.74 -7.06 4.94
N PHE A 225 -7.96 -6.87 4.45
CA PHE A 225 -8.57 -7.74 3.46
C PHE A 225 -8.45 -7.08 2.09
N GLU A 226 -7.71 -7.72 1.19
CA GLU A 226 -7.63 -7.32 -0.20
C GLU A 226 -8.71 -8.01 -1.02
N HIS A 227 -9.46 -7.23 -1.80
CA HIS A 227 -10.41 -7.75 -2.78
C HIS A 227 -9.65 -8.13 -4.06
N LEU A 228 -9.31 -9.41 -4.23
CA LEU A 228 -8.52 -9.89 -5.36
C LEU A 228 -9.13 -9.45 -6.71
N GLN A 229 -10.45 -9.56 -6.86
CA GLN A 229 -11.21 -8.83 -7.85
C GLN A 229 -11.79 -7.55 -7.21
N PRO A 230 -11.41 -6.35 -7.69
CA PRO A 230 -11.92 -5.09 -7.16
C PRO A 230 -13.45 -5.00 -7.20
N LYS A 231 -14.04 -4.29 -6.23
CA LYS A 231 -15.50 -4.03 -6.18
C LYS A 231 -16.03 -3.33 -7.43
N SER A 232 -15.22 -2.45 -8.05
CA SER A 232 -15.55 -1.79 -9.33
C SER A 232 -15.76 -2.78 -10.47
N LEU A 233 -15.19 -3.99 -10.36
CA LEU A 233 -15.34 -5.09 -11.31
C LEU A 233 -16.30 -6.17 -10.79
N LYS A 234 -17.22 -5.82 -9.88
CA LYS A 234 -18.22 -6.73 -9.27
C LYS A 234 -17.62 -7.88 -8.45
N GLY A 235 -16.40 -7.73 -7.92
CA GLY A 235 -15.81 -8.73 -7.03
C GLY A 235 -16.63 -8.95 -5.76
N ALA A 236 -16.68 -10.21 -5.29
CA ALA A 236 -17.41 -10.58 -4.09
C ALA A 236 -16.82 -9.93 -2.82
N ASN A 237 -17.67 -9.75 -1.81
CA ASN A 237 -17.30 -9.06 -0.56
C ASN A 237 -17.15 -10.03 0.62
N ASN A 238 -16.57 -11.21 0.36
CA ASN A 238 -16.39 -12.32 1.30
C ASN A 238 -15.08 -13.09 1.00
N SER A 239 -14.80 -14.14 1.76
CA SER A 239 -13.54 -14.91 1.67
C SER A 239 -13.30 -15.63 0.34
N LEU A 240 -14.31 -15.79 -0.51
CA LEU A 240 -14.10 -16.30 -1.88
C LEU A 240 -13.24 -15.34 -2.72
N ASN A 241 -13.20 -14.06 -2.35
CA ASN A 241 -12.47 -13.02 -3.08
C ASN A 241 -11.47 -12.25 -2.18
N PHE A 242 -11.21 -12.74 -0.95
CA PHE A 242 -10.30 -12.06 -0.03
C PHE A 242 -8.95 -12.77 0.07
N ALA A 243 -7.90 -11.97 -0.05
CA ALA A 243 -6.57 -12.31 0.45
C ALA A 243 -6.22 -11.45 1.66
N LEU A 244 -5.34 -11.95 2.52
CA LEU A 244 -4.74 -11.16 3.59
C LEU A 244 -3.51 -10.43 3.05
N GLU A 245 -3.54 -9.11 3.14
CA GLU A 245 -2.49 -8.25 2.63
C GLU A 245 -2.19 -7.12 3.63
N CYS A 246 -0.97 -6.58 3.62
CA CYS A 246 -0.63 -5.48 4.50
C CYS A 246 -1.25 -4.17 3.97
N SER A 247 -1.47 -3.22 4.88
CA SER A 247 -1.99 -1.90 4.52
C SER A 247 -1.13 -1.18 3.49
N TYR A 248 0.19 -1.40 3.48
CA TYR A 248 1.08 -0.81 2.47
C TYR A 248 0.71 -1.27 1.06
N CYS A 249 0.68 -2.58 0.82
CA CYS A 249 0.48 -3.13 -0.52
C CYS A 249 -0.97 -2.95 -0.99
N ASN A 250 -1.96 -3.15 -0.12
CA ASN A 250 -3.37 -2.91 -0.43
C ASN A 250 -3.61 -1.45 -0.86
N ASN A 251 -3.10 -0.48 -0.07
CA ASN A 251 -3.24 0.94 -0.41
C ASN A 251 -2.52 1.32 -1.71
N SER A 252 -1.43 0.63 -2.06
CA SER A 252 -0.69 0.87 -3.30
C SER A 252 -1.45 0.37 -4.54
N ARG A 253 -2.17 -0.76 -4.41
CA ARG A 253 -2.94 -1.41 -5.48
C ARG A 253 -4.16 -0.60 -5.92
N HIS A 254 -4.82 0.08 -4.99
CA HIS A 254 -6.05 0.85 -5.24
C HIS A 254 -7.21 0.01 -5.84
N HIS A 255 -7.43 0.13 -7.15
CA HIS A 255 -8.45 -0.60 -7.92
C HIS A 255 -7.85 -1.24 -9.16
N TYR A 256 -6.51 -1.31 -9.24
CA TYR A 256 -5.83 -1.93 -10.35
C TYR A 256 -6.02 -3.46 -10.30
N PRO A 257 -6.04 -4.13 -11.46
CA PRO A 257 -6.04 -5.59 -11.53
C PRO A 257 -4.82 -6.20 -10.83
N LEU A 258 -4.90 -7.50 -10.50
CA LEU A 258 -3.82 -8.23 -9.86
C LEU A 258 -2.53 -8.24 -10.70
N SER A 259 -2.63 -8.36 -12.02
CA SER A 259 -1.47 -8.32 -12.93
C SER A 259 -0.62 -7.06 -12.76
N VAL A 260 -1.25 -5.88 -12.67
CA VAL A 260 -0.54 -4.61 -12.43
C VAL A 260 0.18 -4.61 -11.08
N GLN A 261 -0.39 -5.28 -10.08
CA GLN A 261 0.25 -5.39 -8.77
C GLN A 261 1.50 -6.28 -8.81
N ILE A 262 1.46 -7.36 -9.60
CA ILE A 262 2.60 -8.25 -9.83
C ILE A 262 3.70 -7.51 -10.59
N GLU A 263 3.35 -6.72 -11.61
CA GLU A 263 4.30 -5.85 -12.31
C GLU A 263 5.02 -4.89 -11.34
N GLU A 264 4.29 -4.30 -10.39
CA GLU A 264 4.86 -3.41 -9.37
C GLU A 264 5.62 -4.17 -8.25
N ASN A 265 5.33 -5.46 -8.05
CA ASN A 265 5.93 -6.32 -7.03
C ASN A 265 6.32 -7.68 -7.64
N PRO A 266 7.41 -7.77 -8.42
CA PRO A 266 7.75 -8.98 -9.16
C PRO A 266 8.02 -10.23 -8.30
N TYR A 267 8.26 -10.05 -7.00
CA TYR A 267 8.43 -11.16 -6.04
C TYR A 267 7.10 -11.65 -5.43
N MET A 268 5.96 -11.08 -5.85
CA MET A 268 4.64 -11.43 -5.36
C MET A 268 4.31 -12.92 -5.54
N PRO A 269 4.64 -13.61 -6.65
CA PRO A 269 4.41 -15.05 -6.75
C PRO A 269 5.12 -15.86 -5.67
N GLN A 270 6.40 -15.55 -5.38
CA GLN A 270 7.16 -16.22 -4.32
C GLN A 270 6.61 -15.90 -2.93
N ASN A 271 6.21 -14.64 -2.69
CA ASN A 271 5.61 -14.23 -1.43
C ASN A 271 4.23 -14.84 -1.21
N ALA A 272 3.44 -15.02 -2.26
CA ALA A 272 2.16 -15.72 -2.22
C ALA A 272 2.34 -17.20 -1.86
N GLN A 273 3.44 -17.84 -2.28
CA GLN A 273 3.77 -19.18 -1.81
C GLN A 273 4.14 -19.20 -0.32
N LEU A 274 4.93 -18.24 0.18
CA LEU A 274 5.21 -18.12 1.62
C LEU A 274 3.91 -17.91 2.44
N HIS A 275 2.99 -17.13 1.89
CA HIS A 275 1.67 -16.90 2.45
C HIS A 275 0.86 -18.19 2.57
N ILE A 276 0.74 -18.95 1.47
CA ILE A 276 -0.08 -20.16 1.46
C ILE A 276 0.57 -21.29 2.27
N ASP A 277 1.89 -21.41 2.28
CA ASP A 277 2.61 -22.36 3.13
C ASP A 277 2.30 -22.14 4.62
N LYS A 278 2.22 -20.87 5.04
CA LYS A 278 1.81 -20.52 6.40
C LYS A 278 0.34 -20.88 6.66
N LEU A 279 -0.56 -20.63 5.71
CA LEU A 279 -1.97 -21.05 5.82
C LEU A 279 -2.11 -22.57 5.93
N ILE A 280 -1.39 -23.34 5.11
CA ILE A 280 -1.37 -24.80 5.14
C ILE A 280 -0.90 -25.28 6.52
N SER A 281 0.18 -24.70 7.06
CA SER A 281 0.67 -25.03 8.40
C SER A 281 -0.37 -24.75 9.50
N LEU A 282 -1.17 -23.69 9.36
CA LEU A 282 -2.23 -23.36 10.31
C LEU A 282 -3.43 -24.31 10.15
N CYS A 283 -3.81 -24.63 8.90
CA CYS A 283 -4.90 -25.55 8.60
C CYS A 283 -4.65 -26.93 9.22
N LYS A 284 -3.41 -27.44 9.14
CA LYS A 284 -2.98 -28.68 9.81
C LYS A 284 -3.09 -28.66 11.33
N LYS A 285 -3.13 -27.48 11.94
CA LYS A 285 -3.34 -27.27 13.39
C LYS A 285 -4.80 -26.99 13.74
N GLY A 286 -5.73 -27.18 12.79
CA GLY A 286 -7.15 -26.87 12.97
C GLY A 286 -7.49 -25.38 12.90
N ILE A 287 -6.59 -24.54 12.38
CA ILE A 287 -6.78 -23.08 12.25
C ILE A 287 -6.94 -22.73 10.76
N GLY A 288 -8.12 -22.25 10.38
CA GLY A 288 -8.46 -21.99 8.97
C GLY A 288 -9.16 -23.18 8.33
N LYS A 289 -9.36 -23.11 7.01
CA LYS A 289 -10.09 -24.15 6.25
C LYS A 289 -9.38 -24.48 4.94
N LYS A 290 -9.42 -25.76 4.57
CA LYS A 290 -8.83 -26.29 3.34
C LYS A 290 -9.45 -25.64 2.10
N GLU A 291 -10.77 -25.48 2.12
CA GLU A 291 -11.56 -24.90 1.02
C GLU A 291 -11.17 -23.44 0.74
N TYR A 292 -10.74 -22.70 1.78
CA TYR A 292 -10.25 -21.33 1.59
C TYR A 292 -8.92 -21.32 0.82
N ILE A 293 -8.01 -22.24 1.15
CA ILE A 293 -6.69 -22.35 0.54
C ILE A 293 -6.81 -22.78 -0.93
N GLU A 294 -7.67 -23.76 -1.22
CA GLU A 294 -7.97 -24.22 -2.57
C GLU A 294 -8.60 -23.11 -3.43
N ASN A 295 -9.61 -22.41 -2.89
CA ASN A 295 -10.22 -21.26 -3.57
C ASN A 295 -9.21 -20.14 -3.82
N LEU A 296 -8.36 -19.81 -2.82
CA LEU A 296 -7.37 -18.76 -2.96
C LEU A 296 -6.36 -19.07 -4.08
N ARG A 297 -5.90 -20.33 -4.18
CA ARG A 297 -5.06 -20.80 -5.30
C ARG A 297 -5.73 -20.57 -6.65
N GLU A 298 -6.97 -21.04 -6.80
CA GLU A 298 -7.70 -20.93 -8.07
C GLU A 298 -7.92 -19.46 -8.49
N VAL A 299 -8.36 -18.62 -7.56
CA VAL A 299 -8.61 -17.20 -7.83
C VAL A 299 -7.33 -16.47 -8.20
N LEU A 300 -6.22 -16.73 -7.51
CA LEU A 300 -4.93 -16.12 -7.82
C LEU A 300 -4.41 -16.58 -9.18
N PHE A 301 -4.46 -17.88 -9.49
CA PHE A 301 -4.06 -18.42 -10.78
C PHE A 301 -4.81 -17.74 -11.93
N ASN A 302 -6.14 -17.65 -11.83
CA ASN A 302 -6.98 -17.05 -12.86
C ASN A 302 -6.78 -15.52 -13.00
N LEU A 303 -6.72 -14.78 -11.89
CA LEU A 303 -6.61 -13.31 -11.92
C LEU A 303 -5.19 -12.82 -12.22
N SER A 304 -4.19 -13.67 -12.06
CA SER A 304 -2.79 -13.38 -12.39
C SER A 304 -2.40 -13.80 -13.80
N TYR A 305 -3.31 -14.38 -14.59
CA TYR A 305 -2.99 -14.98 -15.89
C TYR A 305 -1.88 -16.03 -15.76
N GLU A 306 -2.02 -16.93 -14.79
CA GLU A 306 -1.13 -18.08 -14.54
C GLU A 306 0.26 -17.69 -13.98
N GLU A 307 0.53 -16.41 -13.70
CA GLU A 307 1.79 -15.97 -13.08
C GLU A 307 1.93 -16.41 -11.60
N ILE A 308 0.81 -16.64 -10.92
CA ILE A 308 0.76 -17.18 -9.55
C ILE A 308 0.11 -18.57 -9.58
N ASP A 309 0.91 -19.61 -9.72
CA ASP A 309 0.50 -21.01 -9.51
C ASP A 309 1.06 -21.52 -8.18
N LEU A 310 0.17 -21.64 -7.20
CA LEU A 310 0.56 -22.01 -5.83
C LEU A 310 0.61 -23.53 -5.67
N ASP A 311 1.71 -24.02 -5.11
CA ASP A 311 1.84 -25.41 -4.69
C ASP A 311 1.11 -25.64 -3.36
N ILE A 312 0.03 -26.42 -3.41
CA ILE A 312 -0.77 -26.82 -2.25
C ILE A 312 -0.64 -28.33 -1.96
N SER A 313 0.36 -29.02 -2.52
CA SER A 313 0.57 -30.47 -2.32
C SER A 313 0.65 -30.86 -0.84
N LYS A 314 1.23 -29.97 -0.01
CA LYS A 314 1.34 -30.14 1.44
C LYS A 314 0.01 -30.03 2.18
N LEU A 315 -1.10 -29.67 1.53
CA LEU A 315 -2.41 -29.52 2.16
C LEU A 315 -3.09 -30.86 2.46
N ASN A 316 -2.71 -31.91 1.74
CA ASN A 316 -3.26 -33.26 1.87
C ASN A 316 -2.49 -34.12 2.88
#